data_AF-A0A961AH04-F1
#
_entry.id   AF-A0A961AH04-F1
#
_cell.length_a   1.000
_cell.length_b   1.000
_cell.length_c   1.000
_cell.angle_alpha   90.00
_cell.angle_beta   90.00
_cell.angle_gamma   90.00
#
_symmetry.space_group_name_H-M   'P 1'
#
loop_
_entity.id
_entity.type
_entity.pdbx_description
1 polymer ?
#
loop_
_entity_poly.entity_id
_entity_poly.type
_entity_poly.pdbx_seq_one_letter_code
_entity_poly.pdbx_strand_id
1 'polypeptide(L)'
;MNFHVIWALVLRYLFLYTRTPLRLVELIFWPVVELLIWGYLMLFIQSNTSGEFPRIITYLLGAMILWDVIFRAQQGVAISFLEDVWTRNLLNIFVAPVRTREYLAATFAVGGIRIGITVTVLALVSVLLYAFNIFSLG
;
A
#
# COMPACT_ATOMS: atom_id res chain seq x y z
N MET A 1 23.59 -13.19 5.53
CA MET A 1 22.42 -12.81 4.71
C MET A 1 22.91 -12.78 3.30
N ASN A 2 22.47 -13.71 2.46
CA ASN A 2 22.90 -13.74 1.07
C ASN A 2 21.93 -12.91 0.22
N PHE A 3 22.37 -11.74 -0.23
CA PHE A 3 21.54 -10.78 -0.99
C PHE A 3 20.97 -11.41 -2.27
N HIS A 4 21.66 -12.38 -2.87
CA HIS A 4 21.18 -13.10 -4.05
C HIS A 4 19.91 -13.90 -3.79
N VAL A 5 19.79 -14.53 -2.61
CA VAL A 5 18.60 -15.31 -2.23
C VAL A 5 17.41 -14.40 -2.02
N ILE A 6 17.63 -13.26 -1.36
CA ILE A 6 16.60 -12.22 -1.16
C ILE A 6 16.12 -11.71 -2.51
N TRP A 7 17.04 -11.37 -3.42
CA TRP A 7 16.70 -10.89 -4.76
C TRP A 7 15.92 -11.91 -5.57
N ALA A 8 16.32 -13.18 -5.55
CA ALA A 8 15.60 -14.26 -6.23
C ALA A 8 14.16 -14.42 -5.71
N LEU A 9 13.95 -14.30 -4.39
CA LEU A 9 12.62 -14.33 -3.80
C LEU A 9 11.79 -13.09 -4.21
N VAL A 10 12.37 -11.89 -4.17
CA VAL A 10 11.70 -10.66 -4.62
C VAL A 10 11.25 -10.77 -6.08
N LEU A 11 12.13 -11.26 -6.96
CA LEU A 11 11.84 -11.43 -8.38
C LEU A 11 10.70 -12.44 -8.61
N ARG A 12 10.67 -13.53 -7.83
CA ARG A 12 9.56 -14.50 -7.84
C ARG A 12 8.23 -13.83 -7.49
N TYR A 13 8.17 -13.03 -6.42
CA TYR A 13 6.93 -12.34 -6.04
C TYR A 13 6.51 -11.29 -7.09
N LEU A 14 7.46 -10.58 -7.69
CA LEU A 14 7.18 -9.64 -8.78
C LEU A 14 6.57 -10.34 -10.02
N PHE A 15 7.09 -11.51 -10.39
CA PHE A 15 6.53 -12.29 -11.50
C PHE A 15 5.14 -12.85 -11.22
N LEU A 16 4.83 -13.12 -9.96
CA LEU A 16 3.51 -13.57 -9.54
C LEU A 16 2.46 -12.47 -9.75
N TYR A 17 2.80 -11.23 -9.40
CA TYR A 17 1.93 -10.06 -9.61
C TYR A 17 1.65 -9.77 -11.08
N THR A 18 2.64 -9.92 -11.95
CA THR A 18 2.48 -9.67 -13.40
C THR A 18 1.59 -10.71 -14.08
N ARG A 19 1.47 -11.91 -13.51
CA ARG A 19 0.60 -12.97 -14.04
C ARG A 19 -0.86 -12.85 -13.60
N THR A 20 -1.18 -11.99 -12.61
CA THR A 20 -2.55 -11.81 -12.12
C THR A 20 -2.96 -10.34 -12.23
N PRO A 21 -3.42 -9.89 -13.42
CA PRO A 21 -3.74 -8.48 -13.68
C PRO A 21 -4.82 -7.93 -12.74
N LEU A 22 -5.74 -8.79 -12.27
CA LEU A 22 -6.76 -8.41 -11.28
C LEU A 22 -6.16 -7.81 -10.00
N ARG A 23 -5.03 -8.34 -9.53
CA ARG A 23 -4.38 -7.85 -8.30
C ARG A 23 -3.73 -6.48 -8.50
N LEU A 24 -3.24 -6.19 -9.70
CA LEU A 24 -2.71 -4.87 -10.03
C LEU A 24 -3.83 -3.83 -10.08
N VAL A 25 -5.00 -4.20 -10.59
CA VAL A 25 -6.18 -3.33 -10.56
C VAL A 25 -6.64 -3.11 -9.13
N GLU A 26 -6.80 -4.18 -8.35
CA GLU A 26 -7.23 -4.10 -6.96
C GLU A 26 -6.25 -3.29 -6.07
N LEU A 27 -4.95 -3.38 -6.37
CA LEU A 27 -3.90 -2.57 -5.74
C LEU A 27 -4.18 -1.08 -5.81
N ILE A 28 -4.62 -0.60 -6.97
CA ILE A 28 -4.77 0.82 -7.28
C ILE A 28 -6.20 1.28 -7.02
N PHE A 29 -7.17 0.44 -7.36
CA PHE A 29 -8.59 0.75 -7.33
C PHE A 29 -9.07 1.10 -5.92
N TRP A 30 -8.79 0.23 -4.93
CA TRP A 30 -9.20 0.47 -3.55
C TRP A 30 -8.65 1.78 -2.96
N PRO A 31 -7.34 2.07 -3.04
CA PRO A 31 -6.80 3.34 -2.55
C PRO A 31 -7.41 4.56 -3.20
N VAL A 32 -7.63 4.50 -4.51
CA VAL A 32 -8.26 5.62 -5.23
C VAL A 32 -9.70 5.80 -4.75
N VAL A 33 -10.46 4.73 -4.60
CA VAL A 33 -11.85 4.77 -4.13
C VAL A 33 -11.92 5.30 -2.69
N GLU A 34 -11.08 4.81 -1.79
CA GLU A 34 -11.04 5.29 -0.39
C GLU A 34 -10.67 6.77 -0.32
N LEU A 35 -9.65 7.21 -1.08
CA LEU A 35 -9.27 8.62 -1.14
C LEU A 35 -10.41 9.48 -1.69
N LEU A 36 -11.11 9.04 -2.74
CA LEU A 36 -12.23 9.79 -3.32
C LEU A 36 -13.38 9.90 -2.32
N ILE A 37 -13.81 8.79 -1.72
CA ILE A 37 -14.93 8.78 -0.78
C ILE A 37 -14.62 9.67 0.42
N TRP A 38 -13.48 9.48 1.06
CA TRP A 38 -13.10 10.26 2.23
C TRP A 38 -12.78 11.71 1.87
N GLY A 39 -12.14 11.97 0.74
CA GLY A 39 -11.86 13.33 0.26
C GLY A 39 -13.15 14.13 0.03
N TYR A 40 -14.11 13.58 -0.70
CA TYR A 40 -15.39 14.24 -0.95
C TYR A 40 -16.25 14.39 0.29
N LEU A 41 -16.28 13.37 1.16
CA LEU A 41 -17.02 13.44 2.43
C LEU A 41 -16.52 14.60 3.30
N MET A 42 -15.21 14.83 3.33
CA MET A 42 -14.62 15.91 4.12
C MET A 42 -14.90 17.29 3.52
N LEU A 43 -14.85 17.43 2.19
CA LEU A 43 -15.26 18.66 1.49
C LEU A 43 -16.74 18.99 1.76
N PHE A 44 -17.62 17.98 1.76
CA PHE A 44 -19.03 18.15 2.04
C PHE A 44 -19.28 18.62 3.49
N ILE A 45 -18.60 18.02 4.47
CA ILE A 45 -18.74 18.44 5.87
C ILE A 45 -18.23 19.88 6.07
N GLN A 46 -17.14 20.24 5.37
CA GLN A 46 -16.57 21.59 5.42
C GLN A 46 -17.53 22.65 4.84
N SER A 47 -18.19 22.35 3.72
CA SER A 47 -19.12 23.31 3.08
C SER A 47 -20.41 23.53 3.86
N ASN A 48 -20.85 22.56 4.66
CA ASN A 48 -22.12 22.60 5.38
C ASN A 48 -22.01 23.03 6.84
N THR A 49 -20.80 23.35 7.33
CA THR A 49 -20.56 23.70 8.74
C THR A 49 -19.91 25.08 8.85
N SER A 50 -20.57 26.02 9.52
CA SER A 50 -20.02 27.35 9.83
C SER A 50 -19.35 27.37 11.23
N GLY A 51 -18.03 27.62 11.31
CA GLY A 51 -17.28 27.74 12.58
C GLY A 51 -15.78 27.39 12.48
N GLU A 52 -15.11 27.13 13.61
CA GLU A 52 -13.70 26.64 13.74
C GLU A 52 -13.51 25.16 13.31
N PHE A 53 -14.59 24.48 12.95
CA PHE A 53 -14.62 23.09 12.49
C PHE A 53 -13.75 22.74 11.26
N PRO A 54 -13.48 23.66 10.30
CA PRO A 54 -12.64 23.38 9.13
C PRO A 54 -11.24 22.89 9.48
N ARG A 55 -10.68 23.33 10.61
CA ARG A 55 -9.31 22.95 11.02
C ARG A 55 -9.24 21.50 11.51
N ILE A 56 -10.27 21.04 12.23
CA ILE A 56 -10.40 19.65 12.70
C ILE A 56 -10.53 18.69 11.51
N ILE A 57 -11.29 19.10 10.49
CA ILE A 57 -11.50 18.33 9.26
C ILE A 57 -10.16 18.11 8.52
N THR A 58 -9.33 19.15 8.38
CA THR A 58 -8.00 18.99 7.75
C THR A 58 -7.08 18.03 8.49
N TYR A 59 -7.07 18.04 9.84
CA TYR A 59 -6.29 17.08 10.61
C TYR A 59 -6.79 15.64 10.45
N LEU A 60 -8.11 15.46 10.36
CA LEU A 60 -8.74 14.15 10.22
C LEU A 60 -8.49 13.54 8.83
N LEU A 61 -8.40 14.37 7.77
CA LEU A 61 -7.99 13.93 6.43
C LEU A 61 -6.52 13.47 6.42
N GLY A 62 -5.62 14.20 7.10
CA GLY A 62 -4.23 13.77 7.28
C GLY A 62 -4.11 12.45 8.06
N ALA A 63 -4.88 12.30 9.15
CA ALA A 63 -4.93 11.07 9.93
C ALA A 63 -5.45 9.87 9.11
N MET A 64 -6.45 10.08 8.25
CA MET A 64 -6.99 9.05 7.37
C MET A 64 -5.95 8.58 6.33
N ILE A 65 -5.19 9.49 5.72
CA ILE A 65 -4.12 9.13 4.77
C ILE A 65 -3.02 8.33 5.48
N LEU A 66 -2.61 8.75 6.68
CA LEU A 66 -1.60 8.01 7.46
C LEU A 66 -2.10 6.62 7.85
N TRP A 67 -3.36 6.51 8.27
CA TRP A 67 -4.00 5.23 8.55
C TRP A 67 -3.99 4.31 7.34
N ASP A 68 -4.35 4.83 6.17
CA ASP A 68 -4.37 4.09 4.91
C ASP A 68 -2.98 3.53 4.56
N VAL A 69 -1.93 4.34 4.71
CA VAL A 69 -0.54 3.91 4.47
C VAL A 69 -0.14 2.76 5.40
N ILE A 70 -0.46 2.86 6.69
CA ILE A 70 -0.16 1.81 7.68
C ILE A 70 -0.95 0.53 7.37
N PHE A 71 -2.24 0.67 7.09
CA PHE A 71 -3.11 -0.45 6.76
C PHE A 71 -2.59 -1.21 5.54
N ARG A 72 -2.20 -0.49 4.47
CA ARG A 72 -1.61 -1.09 3.26
C ARG A 72 -0.27 -1.77 3.52
N ALA A 73 0.56 -1.19 4.39
CA ALA A 73 1.84 -1.81 4.75
C ALA A 73 1.63 -3.17 5.43
N GLN A 74 0.67 -3.25 6.36
CA GLN A 74 0.32 -4.49 7.05
C GLN A 74 -0.32 -5.51 6.09
N GLN A 75 -1.21 -5.05 5.21
CA GLN A 75 -1.89 -5.91 4.23
C GLN A 75 -0.92 -6.49 3.18
N GLY A 76 0.10 -5.73 2.78
CA GLY A 76 1.13 -6.18 1.83
C GLY A 76 1.90 -7.41 2.32
N VAL A 77 2.26 -7.43 3.61
CA VAL A 77 2.95 -8.56 4.23
C VAL A 77 2.01 -9.76 4.40
N ALA A 78 0.79 -9.53 4.89
CA ALA A 78 -0.19 -10.59 5.12
C ALA A 78 -0.60 -11.32 3.83
N ILE A 79 -0.84 -10.57 2.74
CA ILE A 79 -1.20 -11.15 1.44
C ILE A 79 -0.06 -11.99 0.88
N SER A 80 1.18 -11.51 0.97
CA SER A 80 2.34 -12.26 0.47
C SER A 80 2.52 -13.59 1.19
N PHE A 81 2.26 -13.62 2.50
CA PHE A 81 2.27 -14.86 3.29
C PHE A 81 1.12 -15.80 2.91
N LEU A 82 -0.12 -15.27 2.84
CA LEU A 82 -1.29 -16.04 2.42
C LEU A 82 -1.12 -16.65 1.04
N GLU A 83 -0.46 -15.95 0.14
CA GLU A 83 -0.16 -16.45 -1.20
C GLU A 83 0.79 -17.65 -1.17
N ASP A 84 1.80 -17.66 -0.30
CA ASP A 84 2.66 -18.84 -0.12
C ASP A 84 1.91 -20.03 0.50
N VAL A 85 0.90 -19.76 1.35
CA VAL A 85 0.00 -20.79 1.90
C VAL A 85 -0.88 -21.36 0.79
N TRP A 86 -1.53 -20.50 0.00
CA TRP A 86 -2.42 -20.92 -1.09
C TRP A 86 -1.66 -21.72 -2.14
N THR A 87 -0.48 -21.25 -2.55
CA THR A 87 0.35 -21.94 -3.54
C THR A 87 1.02 -23.21 -3.00
N ARG A 88 0.82 -23.54 -1.72
CA ARG A 88 1.45 -24.67 -1.01
C ARG A 88 2.99 -24.65 -1.09
N ASN A 89 3.57 -23.49 -1.40
CA ASN A 89 5.01 -23.37 -1.65
C ASN A 89 5.81 -23.12 -0.35
N LEU A 90 5.12 -22.89 0.77
CA LEU A 90 5.71 -22.78 2.10
C LEU A 90 6.64 -23.96 2.43
N LEU A 91 6.25 -25.18 2.07
CA LEU A 91 7.03 -26.38 2.35
C LEU A 91 8.35 -26.39 1.56
N ASN A 92 8.32 -25.95 0.29
CA ASN A 92 9.51 -25.84 -0.55
C ASN A 92 10.47 -24.75 -0.05
N ILE A 93 9.95 -23.64 0.48
CA ILE A 93 10.75 -22.57 1.08
C ILE A 93 11.45 -23.05 2.36
N PHE A 94 10.78 -23.87 3.17
CA PHE A 94 11.37 -24.43 4.39
C PHE A 94 12.32 -25.61 4.15
N VAL A 95 12.16 -26.34 3.05
CA VAL A 95 13.09 -27.41 2.63
C VAL A 95 14.34 -26.83 1.95
N ALA A 96 14.22 -25.69 1.27
CA ALA A 96 15.36 -24.96 0.77
C ALA A 96 16.21 -24.38 1.93
N PRO A 97 17.53 -24.21 1.78
CA PRO A 97 18.41 -23.63 2.80
C PRO A 97 18.23 -22.10 2.91
N VAL A 98 16.99 -21.62 3.03
CA VAL A 98 16.63 -20.21 3.17
C VAL A 98 16.38 -19.92 4.65
N ARG A 99 17.05 -18.92 5.21
CA ARG A 99 16.79 -18.53 6.60
C ARG A 99 15.48 -17.73 6.69
N THR A 100 14.73 -17.90 7.77
CA THR A 100 13.49 -17.14 8.05
C THR A 100 13.69 -15.62 7.94
N ARG A 101 14.88 -15.11 8.32
CA ARG A 101 15.25 -13.69 8.19
C ARG A 101 15.34 -13.22 6.74
N GLU A 102 15.79 -14.07 5.82
CA GLU A 102 15.92 -13.75 4.39
C GLU A 102 14.55 -13.76 3.72
N TYR A 103 13.67 -14.67 4.14
CA TYR A 103 12.26 -14.67 3.75
C TYR A 103 11.55 -13.39 4.19
N LEU A 104 11.64 -13.02 5.48
CA LEU A 104 11.06 -11.78 5.99
C LEU A 104 11.60 -10.54 5.26
N ALA A 105 12.91 -10.47 5.03
CA ALA A 105 13.52 -9.35 4.31
C ALA A 105 12.98 -9.23 2.86
N ALA A 106 12.78 -10.36 2.16
CA ALA A 106 12.20 -10.37 0.82
C ALA A 106 10.74 -9.88 0.84
N THR A 107 9.93 -10.34 1.80
CA THR A 107 8.52 -9.92 1.94
C THR A 107 8.41 -8.43 2.27
N PHE A 108 9.28 -7.90 3.13
CA PHE A 108 9.34 -6.46 3.41
C PHE A 108 9.75 -5.66 2.18
N ALA A 109 10.73 -6.12 1.41
CA ALA A 109 11.15 -5.45 0.18
C ALA A 109 10.01 -5.39 -0.86
N VAL A 110 9.31 -6.50 -1.08
CA VAL A 110 8.14 -6.55 -1.98
C VAL A 110 7.01 -5.65 -1.48
N GLY A 111 6.71 -5.69 -0.17
CA GLY A 111 5.76 -4.79 0.45
C GLY A 111 6.13 -3.31 0.27
N GLY A 112 7.42 -2.98 0.44
CA GLY A 112 7.95 -1.63 0.23
C GLY A 112 7.77 -1.14 -1.21
N ILE A 113 8.10 -1.98 -2.20
CA ILE A 113 7.89 -1.67 -3.63
C ILE A 113 6.39 -1.43 -3.89
N ARG A 114 5.52 -2.29 -3.34
CA ARG A 114 4.07 -2.20 -3.48
C ARG A 114 3.52 -0.88 -2.91
N ILE A 115 3.96 -0.50 -1.70
CA ILE A 115 3.58 0.76 -1.05
C ILE A 115 4.09 1.94 -1.89
N GLY A 116 5.34 1.91 -2.34
CA GLY A 116 5.93 2.96 -3.16
C GLY A 116 5.14 3.23 -4.44
N ILE A 117 4.73 2.18 -5.15
CA ILE A 117 3.87 2.30 -6.34
C ILE A 117 2.51 2.92 -5.96
N THR A 118 1.88 2.41 -4.90
CA THR A 118 0.55 2.87 -4.47
C THR A 118 0.57 4.34 -4.05
N VAL A 119 1.57 4.75 -3.25
CA VAL A 119 1.77 6.13 -2.82
C VAL A 119 2.04 7.04 -4.00
N THR A 120 2.87 6.62 -4.96
CA THR A 120 3.15 7.40 -6.17
C THR A 120 1.87 7.65 -6.98
N VAL A 121 1.04 6.61 -7.16
CA VAL A 121 -0.24 6.73 -7.87
C VAL A 121 -1.21 7.63 -7.11
N LEU A 122 -1.36 7.42 -5.80
CA LEU A 122 -2.20 8.26 -4.94
C LEU A 122 -1.78 9.73 -4.96
N ALA A 123 -0.49 10.01 -4.89
CA ALA A 123 0.04 11.37 -4.96
C ALA A 123 -0.31 12.03 -6.30
N LEU A 124 -0.18 11.30 -7.41
CA LEU A 124 -0.48 11.79 -8.76
C LEU A 124 -1.99 12.06 -8.92
N VAL A 125 -2.84 11.14 -8.45
CA VAL A 125 -4.30 11.28 -8.41
C VAL A 125 -4.73 12.46 -7.55
N SER A 126 -4.13 12.63 -6.38
CA SER A 126 -4.42 13.74 -5.46
C SER A 126 -4.09 15.11 -6.07
N VAL A 127 -2.95 15.23 -6.75
CA VAL A 127 -2.54 16.46 -7.45
C VAL A 127 -3.51 16.79 -8.60
N LEU A 128 -3.91 15.79 -9.40
CA LEU A 128 -4.78 16.01 -10.56
C LEU A 128 -6.24 16.33 -10.20
N LEU A 129 -6.82 15.64 -9.22
CA LEU A 129 -8.25 15.75 -8.91
C LEU A 129 -8.57 16.84 -7.88
N TYR A 130 -7.67 17.09 -6.93
CA TYR A 130 -7.97 17.95 -5.79
C TYR A 130 -7.14 19.23 -5.74
N ALA A 131 -6.17 19.40 -6.65
CA ALA A 131 -5.17 20.48 -6.58
C ALA A 131 -4.53 20.60 -5.18
N PHE A 132 -4.53 19.51 -4.41
CA PHE A 132 -4.10 19.47 -3.03
C PHE A 132 -2.63 19.08 -3.04
N ASN A 133 -1.77 20.05 -2.76
CA ASN A 133 -0.35 19.85 -2.78
C ASN A 133 0.05 19.18 -1.46
N ILE A 134 0.21 17.85 -1.45
CA ILE A 134 0.68 17.09 -0.27
C ILE A 134 2.01 17.66 0.27
N PHE A 135 2.80 18.30 -0.59
CA PHE A 135 4.06 18.97 -0.23
C PHE A 135 3.91 20.35 0.41
N SER A 136 2.71 20.94 0.50
CA SER A 136 2.51 22.20 1.23
C SER A 136 2.18 22.01 2.72
N LEU A 137 2.17 20.75 3.20
CA LEU A 137 2.05 20.41 4.62
C LEU A 137 3.40 20.38 5.36
N GLY A 138 4.48 20.82 4.70
CA GLY A 138 5.81 21.03 5.28
C GLY A 138 6.10 22.49 5.53
#